data_AF-A0A832GNG6-F1
#
_entry.id   AF-A0A832GNG6-F1
#
_cell.length_a   1.000
_cell.length_b   1.000
_cell.length_c   1.000
_cell.angle_alpha   90.00
_cell.angle_beta   90.00
_cell.angle_gamma   90.00
#
_symmetry.space_group_name_H-M   'P 1'
#
loop_
_entity.id
_entity.type
_entity.pdbx_description
1 polymer ?
#
loop_
_entity_poly.entity_id
_entity_poly.type
_entity_poly.pdbx_seq_one_letter_code
_entity_poly.pdbx_strand_id
1 'polypeptide(L)'
;GVSKTYAMTGWRIGWALGPKEVISACAKVQGQSTSHATSFAQKGAEAALKMPDEEIRPMLEAFARRAKLLSQGLKEIPWLDFIEPQGAFYLFLKVSSYYGKKTPEGKEISDSLSFSEYLLEEAKVAVVPGVAFGDDEFVRLSYATSEENLQRACKRIKEALAKLS
;
A
#
# COMPACT_ATOMS: atom_id res chain seq x y z
N GLY A 1 -3.99 -2.53 16.79
CA GLY A 1 -2.98 -3.56 16.44
C GLY A 1 -1.62 -2.91 16.28
N VAL A 2 -0.52 -3.64 16.47
CA VAL A 2 0.84 -3.04 16.46
C VAL A 2 1.56 -3.09 15.10
N SER A 3 1.01 -3.77 14.10
CA SER A 3 1.74 -4.06 12.86
C SER A 3 2.17 -2.83 12.04
N LYS A 4 1.41 -1.73 12.10
CA LYS A 4 1.64 -0.55 11.25
C LYS A 4 2.36 0.55 12.03
N THR A 5 1.76 0.99 13.13
CA THR A 5 2.29 2.06 14.00
C THR A 5 3.70 1.76 14.52
N TYR A 6 3.99 0.51 14.86
CA TYR A 6 5.26 0.11 15.48
C TYR A 6 6.15 -0.76 14.56
N ALA A 7 5.85 -0.81 13.25
CA ALA A 7 6.57 -1.65 12.28
C ALA A 7 6.63 -3.16 12.64
N MET A 8 5.68 -3.67 13.43
CA MET A 8 5.65 -5.05 13.92
C MET A 8 4.84 -5.99 13.00
N THR A 9 4.98 -5.90 11.68
CA THR A 9 4.18 -6.70 10.73
C THR A 9 4.35 -8.22 10.94
N GLY A 10 5.59 -8.67 11.16
CA GLY A 10 5.94 -10.07 11.41
C GLY A 10 5.54 -10.62 12.78
N TRP A 11 5.12 -9.77 13.72
CA TRP A 11 4.80 -10.16 15.10
C TRP A 11 3.36 -10.67 15.27
N ARG A 12 2.50 -10.37 14.29
CA ARG A 12 1.13 -10.92 14.18
C ARG A 12 0.22 -10.61 15.39
N ILE A 13 0.33 -9.41 15.97
CA ILE A 13 -0.54 -8.97 17.07
C ILE A 13 -1.58 -7.94 16.61
N GLY A 14 -2.84 -8.30 16.79
CA GLY A 14 -4.02 -7.44 16.64
C GLY A 14 -4.98 -7.63 17.82
N TRP A 15 -5.90 -6.68 17.98
CA TRP A 15 -6.97 -6.75 18.98
C TRP A 15 -8.19 -5.99 18.45
N ALA A 16 -9.35 -6.29 19.03
CA ALA A 16 -10.60 -5.58 18.81
C ALA A 16 -11.24 -5.28 20.16
N LEU A 17 -11.94 -4.14 20.26
CA LEU A 17 -12.79 -3.78 21.38
C LEU A 17 -14.21 -3.60 20.86
N GLY A 18 -15.21 -4.10 21.58
CA GLY A 18 -16.60 -4.08 21.16
C GLY A 18 -17.54 -4.68 22.19
N PRO A 19 -18.83 -4.86 21.85
CA PRO A 19 -19.83 -5.44 22.75
C PRO A 19 -19.39 -6.81 23.30
N LYS A 20 -19.68 -7.04 24.58
CA LYS A 20 -19.21 -8.23 25.30
C LYS A 20 -19.63 -9.53 24.61
N GLU A 21 -20.86 -9.56 24.11
CA GLU A 21 -21.46 -10.70 23.42
C GLU A 21 -20.70 -11.04 22.14
N VAL A 22 -20.34 -10.01 21.36
CA VAL A 22 -19.57 -10.14 20.12
C VAL A 22 -18.15 -10.62 20.41
N ILE A 23 -17.44 -9.95 21.34
CA ILE A 23 -16.06 -10.32 21.68
C ILE A 23 -15.99 -11.74 22.26
N SER A 24 -16.98 -12.13 23.07
CA SER A 24 -17.06 -13.49 23.61
C SER A 24 -17.26 -14.54 22.51
N ALA A 25 -18.08 -14.24 21.49
CA ALA A 25 -18.24 -15.11 20.33
C ALA A 25 -16.93 -15.21 19.52
N CYS A 26 -16.24 -14.10 19.27
CA CYS A 26 -14.93 -14.09 18.62
C CYS A 26 -13.89 -14.93 19.39
N ALA A 27 -13.85 -14.82 20.72
CA ALA A 27 -12.95 -15.60 21.56
C ALA A 27 -13.20 -17.11 21.47
N LYS A 28 -14.48 -17.54 21.39
CA LYS A 28 -14.84 -18.94 21.17
C LYS A 28 -14.30 -19.46 19.83
N VAL A 29 -14.45 -18.69 18.76
CA VAL A 29 -13.91 -19.04 17.44
C VAL A 29 -12.38 -19.10 17.47
N GLN A 30 -11.72 -18.11 18.07
CA GLN A 30 -10.26 -18.08 18.20
C GLN A 30 -9.73 -19.30 18.98
N GLY A 31 -10.42 -19.68 20.06
CA GLY A 31 -10.06 -20.84 20.88
C GLY A 31 -10.03 -22.16 20.09
N GLN A 32 -10.84 -22.29 19.03
CA GLN A 32 -10.86 -23.46 18.15
C GLN A 32 -10.01 -23.30 16.88
N SER A 33 -9.49 -22.09 16.62
CA SER A 33 -8.74 -21.79 15.39
C SER A 33 -7.24 -21.72 15.63
N THR A 34 -6.83 -20.97 16.66
CA THR A 34 -5.41 -20.66 16.93
C THR A 34 -5.06 -20.67 18.42
N SER A 35 -6.01 -20.95 19.29
CA SER A 35 -5.91 -20.88 20.76
C SER A 35 -5.65 -19.46 21.27
N HIS A 36 -4.44 -18.93 21.07
CA HIS A 36 -4.03 -17.60 21.49
C HIS A 36 -2.94 -17.02 20.57
N ALA A 37 -2.72 -15.71 20.64
CA ALA A 37 -1.59 -15.08 19.95
C ALA A 37 -0.24 -15.48 20.60
N THR A 38 0.84 -15.41 19.84
CA THR A 38 2.19 -15.81 20.30
C THR A 38 2.64 -15.04 21.54
N SER A 39 3.05 -15.75 22.60
CA SER A 39 3.28 -15.19 23.94
C SER A 39 4.34 -14.07 23.99
N PHE A 40 5.52 -14.29 23.40
CA PHE A 40 6.56 -13.26 23.38
C PHE A 40 6.14 -12.03 22.56
N ALA A 41 5.29 -12.22 21.53
CA ALA A 41 4.79 -11.13 20.72
C ALA A 41 3.77 -10.28 21.46
N GLN A 42 2.97 -10.88 22.36
CA GLN A 42 2.12 -10.14 23.28
C GLN A 42 2.95 -9.23 24.20
N LYS A 43 4.09 -9.72 24.72
CA LYS A 43 5.02 -8.89 25.51
C LYS A 43 5.69 -7.78 24.70
N GLY A 44 6.06 -8.06 23.45
CA GLY A 44 6.54 -7.01 22.54
C GLY A 44 5.48 -5.94 22.27
N ALA A 45 4.22 -6.33 22.08
CA ALA A 45 3.12 -5.39 21.88
C ALA A 45 2.83 -4.56 23.15
N GLU A 46 2.93 -5.17 24.34
CA GLU A 46 2.82 -4.46 25.62
C GLU A 46 3.90 -3.37 25.73
N ALA A 47 5.16 -3.71 25.42
CA ALA A 47 6.25 -2.75 25.41
C ALA A 47 5.99 -1.62 24.40
N ALA A 48 5.56 -1.96 23.18
CA ALA A 48 5.29 -0.99 22.13
C ALA A 48 4.19 0.01 22.51
N LEU A 49 3.12 -0.45 23.17
CA LEU A 49 2.02 0.41 23.65
C LEU A 49 2.41 1.33 24.80
N LYS A 50 3.52 1.05 25.49
CA LYS A 50 4.05 1.86 26.59
C LYS A 50 5.17 2.81 26.15
N MET A 51 5.57 2.78 24.88
CA MET A 51 6.58 3.70 24.35
C MET A 51 6.00 5.13 24.25
N PRO A 52 6.84 6.16 24.45
CA PRO A 52 6.45 7.54 24.16
C PRO A 52 6.12 7.75 22.68
N ASP A 53 5.19 8.66 22.38
CA ASP A 53 4.79 8.98 21.00
C ASP A 53 5.95 9.59 20.19
N GLU A 54 6.94 10.16 20.86
CA GLU A 54 8.16 10.69 20.26
C GLU A 54 8.94 9.61 19.49
N GLU A 55 8.85 8.35 19.91
CA GLU A 55 9.54 7.23 19.24
C GLU A 55 8.96 6.92 17.85
N ILE A 56 7.67 7.18 17.62
CA ILE A 56 7.03 6.95 16.32
C ILE A 56 7.11 8.17 15.39
N ARG A 57 7.40 9.35 15.94
CA ARG A 57 7.40 10.63 15.21
C ARG A 57 8.35 10.63 14.00
N PRO A 58 9.60 10.14 14.08
CA PRO A 58 10.48 10.07 12.91
C PRO A 58 9.90 9.24 11.77
N MET A 59 9.16 8.18 12.09
CA MET A 59 8.50 7.33 11.10
C MET A 59 7.36 8.07 10.40
N LEU A 60 6.53 8.81 11.16
CA LEU A 60 5.45 9.63 10.61
C LEU A 60 5.99 10.71 9.66
N GLU A 61 7.04 11.42 10.08
CA GLU A 61 7.68 12.45 9.27
C GLU A 61 8.30 11.88 7.99
N ALA A 62 8.93 10.70 8.06
CA ALA A 62 9.43 10.00 6.89
C ALA A 62 8.31 9.61 5.91
N PHE A 63 7.18 9.09 6.41
CA PHE A 63 6.03 8.77 5.56
C PHE A 63 5.41 10.03 4.92
N ALA A 64 5.32 11.14 5.64
CA ALA A 64 4.84 12.41 5.09
C ALA A 64 5.74 12.93 3.95
N ARG A 65 7.07 12.87 4.13
CA ARG A 65 8.04 13.24 3.08
C ARG A 65 7.90 12.34 1.85
N ARG A 66 7.82 11.03 2.05
CA ARG A 66 7.65 10.04 0.97
C ARG A 66 6.34 10.24 0.21
N ALA A 67 5.24 10.48 0.92
CA ALA A 67 3.94 10.77 0.33
C ALA A 67 4.01 12.01 -0.56
N LYS A 68 4.62 13.10 -0.06
CA LYS A 68 4.82 14.34 -0.82
C LYS A 68 5.68 14.11 -2.06
N LEU A 69 6.84 13.47 -1.90
CA LEU A 69 7.77 13.18 -2.99
C LEU A 69 7.11 12.35 -4.10
N LEU A 70 6.44 11.27 -3.72
CA LEU A 70 5.75 10.40 -4.68
C LEU A 70 4.62 11.14 -5.38
N SER A 71 3.80 11.89 -4.64
CA SER A 71 2.70 12.67 -5.21
C SER A 71 3.20 13.72 -6.20
N GLN A 72 4.27 14.44 -5.87
CA GLN A 72 4.87 15.42 -6.79
C GLN A 72 5.37 14.76 -8.07
N GLY A 73 6.09 13.63 -7.98
CA GLY A 73 6.60 12.94 -9.16
C GLY A 73 5.51 12.35 -10.05
N LEU A 74 4.43 11.82 -9.46
CA LEU A 74 3.32 11.23 -10.22
C LEU A 74 2.41 12.27 -10.88
N LYS A 75 2.26 13.47 -10.29
CA LYS A 75 1.49 14.58 -10.89
C LYS A 75 2.04 15.07 -12.22
N GLU A 76 3.32 14.83 -12.50
CA GLU A 76 3.94 15.19 -13.77
C GLU A 76 3.65 14.19 -14.91
N ILE A 77 2.99 13.07 -14.60
CA ILE A 77 2.70 12.02 -15.57
C ILE A 77 1.33 12.33 -16.21
N PRO A 78 1.27 12.56 -17.53
CA PRO A 78 0.00 12.87 -18.21
C PRO A 78 -1.07 11.81 -17.93
N TRP A 79 -2.36 12.18 -17.88
CA TRP A 79 -3.49 11.25 -17.73
C TRP A 79 -3.59 10.45 -16.43
N LEU A 80 -2.57 10.49 -15.57
CA LEU A 80 -2.58 9.86 -14.26
C LEU A 80 -3.26 10.79 -13.25
N ASP A 81 -4.24 10.29 -12.52
CA ASP A 81 -4.98 11.06 -11.52
C ASP A 81 -5.03 10.32 -10.18
N PHE A 82 -5.05 11.05 -9.06
CA PHE A 82 -5.14 10.50 -7.71
C PHE A 82 -5.41 11.58 -6.68
N ILE A 83 -5.94 11.15 -5.53
CA ILE A 83 -6.12 11.99 -4.35
C ILE A 83 -4.85 11.93 -3.48
N GLU A 84 -4.36 13.08 -3.03
CA GLU A 84 -3.22 13.11 -2.10
C GLU A 84 -3.56 12.37 -0.79
N PRO A 85 -2.66 11.50 -0.30
CA PRO A 85 -2.99 10.60 0.80
C PRO A 85 -2.91 11.38 2.12
N GLN A 86 -4.00 11.33 2.89
CA GLN A 86 -4.07 11.93 4.23
C GLN A 86 -3.57 11.00 5.34
N GLY A 87 -3.32 9.73 5.02
CA GLY A 87 -2.90 8.71 5.98
C GLY A 87 -2.57 7.38 5.31
N ALA A 88 -2.28 6.37 6.13
CA ALA A 88 -1.70 5.10 5.69
C ALA A 88 -0.38 5.32 4.90
N PHE A 89 -0.06 4.39 4.00
CA PHE A 89 1.14 4.46 3.16
C PHE A 89 0.92 3.99 1.72
N TYR A 90 -0.24 4.32 1.15
CA TYR A 90 -0.65 3.92 -0.19
C TYR A 90 -1.16 5.11 -0.99
N LEU A 91 -0.90 5.09 -2.30
CA LEU A 91 -1.63 5.86 -3.30
C LEU A 91 -2.53 4.90 -4.09
N PHE A 92 -3.73 5.37 -4.40
CA PHE A 92 -4.65 4.69 -5.30
C PHE A 92 -4.79 5.54 -6.56
N LEU A 93 -4.12 5.10 -7.62
CA LEU A 93 -3.93 5.86 -8.85
C LEU A 93 -5.01 5.48 -9.85
N LYS A 94 -5.78 6.45 -10.34
CA LYS A 94 -6.73 6.23 -11.43
C LYS A 94 -5.95 6.13 -12.74
N VAL A 95 -6.09 5.00 -13.42
CA VAL A 95 -5.33 4.66 -14.64
C VAL A 95 -6.23 4.35 -15.83
N SER A 96 -7.56 4.39 -15.66
CA SER A 96 -8.50 4.09 -16.74
C SER A 96 -8.36 4.96 -17.99
N SER A 97 -7.77 6.16 -17.86
CA SER A 97 -7.40 7.01 -18.99
C SER A 97 -6.39 6.37 -19.96
N TYR A 98 -5.69 5.31 -19.53
CA TYR A 98 -4.75 4.55 -20.36
C TYR A 98 -5.40 3.35 -21.06
N TYR A 99 -6.67 3.04 -20.80
CA TYR A 99 -7.32 1.89 -21.39
C TYR A 99 -7.58 2.10 -22.88
N GLY A 100 -7.42 1.02 -23.66
CA GLY A 100 -7.42 1.04 -25.13
C GLY A 100 -6.09 1.45 -25.77
N LYS A 101 -5.11 1.94 -24.99
CA LYS A 101 -3.76 2.20 -25.49
C LYS A 101 -2.99 0.90 -25.69
N LYS A 102 -2.00 0.93 -26.58
CA LYS A 102 -1.16 -0.23 -26.90
C LYS A 102 0.27 -0.05 -26.42
N THR A 103 0.86 -1.15 -25.94
CA THR A 103 2.29 -1.23 -25.64
C THR A 103 3.12 -1.25 -26.93
N PRO A 104 4.44 -0.99 -26.87
CA PRO A 104 5.31 -1.11 -28.03
C PRO A 104 5.27 -2.48 -28.73
N GLU A 105 4.96 -3.54 -27.97
CA GLU A 105 4.80 -4.91 -28.45
C GLU A 105 3.39 -5.19 -29.03
N GLY A 106 2.51 -4.18 -29.03
CA GLY A 106 1.16 -4.26 -29.57
C GLY A 106 0.11 -4.84 -28.64
N LYS A 107 0.44 -5.14 -27.38
CA LYS A 107 -0.55 -5.57 -26.36
C LYS A 107 -1.43 -4.38 -25.98
N GLU A 108 -2.72 -4.60 -25.81
CA GLU A 108 -3.65 -3.56 -25.36
C GLU A 108 -3.73 -3.52 -23.83
N ILE A 109 -3.81 -2.32 -23.26
CA ILE A 109 -4.15 -2.11 -21.86
C ILE A 109 -5.67 -2.05 -21.76
N SER A 110 -6.31 -3.10 -21.22
CA SER A 110 -7.77 -3.20 -21.15
C SER A 110 -8.37 -2.92 -19.77
N ASP A 111 -7.55 -3.04 -18.72
CA ASP A 111 -8.00 -3.10 -17.33
C ASP A 111 -6.84 -2.83 -16.35
N SER A 112 -7.10 -2.85 -15.04
CA SER A 112 -6.06 -2.61 -14.04
C SER A 112 -5.01 -3.72 -13.99
N LEU A 113 -5.35 -4.94 -14.39
CA LEU A 113 -4.44 -6.09 -14.39
C LEU A 113 -3.40 -5.95 -15.50
N SER A 114 -3.84 -5.79 -16.74
CA SER A 114 -2.97 -5.55 -17.91
C SER A 114 -2.12 -4.30 -17.74
N PHE A 115 -2.66 -3.22 -17.14
CA PHE A 115 -1.86 -2.05 -16.76
C PHE A 115 -0.76 -2.38 -15.74
N SER A 116 -1.09 -3.14 -14.71
CA SER A 116 -0.14 -3.54 -13.66
C SER A 116 0.95 -4.47 -14.20
N GLU A 117 0.58 -5.41 -15.07
CA GLU A 117 1.50 -6.28 -15.79
C GLU A 117 2.44 -5.49 -16.69
N TYR A 118 1.92 -4.51 -17.43
CA TYR A 118 2.74 -3.62 -18.25
C TYR A 118 3.78 -2.86 -17.42
N LEU A 119 3.39 -2.25 -16.30
CA LEU A 119 4.36 -1.59 -15.41
C LEU A 119 5.39 -2.57 -14.82
N LEU A 120 5.00 -3.81 -14.54
CA LEU A 120 5.92 -4.83 -14.05
C LEU A 120 6.91 -5.27 -15.13
N GLU A 121 6.44 -5.54 -16.35
CA GLU A 121 7.24 -6.01 -17.46
C GLU A 121 8.17 -4.91 -18.00
N GLU A 122 7.63 -3.73 -18.28
CA GLU A 122 8.33 -2.64 -18.95
C GLU A 122 9.05 -1.72 -17.96
N ALA A 123 8.33 -1.21 -16.96
CA ALA A 123 8.90 -0.27 -15.98
C ALA A 123 9.67 -0.99 -14.86
N LYS A 124 9.56 -2.32 -14.71
CA LYS A 124 10.07 -3.07 -13.54
C LYS A 124 9.57 -2.48 -12.22
N VAL A 125 8.31 -2.03 -12.20
CA VAL A 125 7.63 -1.49 -11.03
C VAL A 125 6.39 -2.33 -10.74
N ALA A 126 6.39 -3.03 -9.61
CA ALA A 126 5.25 -3.81 -9.16
C ALA A 126 4.22 -2.91 -8.46
N VAL A 127 3.00 -2.90 -8.98
CA VAL A 127 1.80 -2.31 -8.35
C VAL A 127 0.75 -3.41 -8.15
N VAL A 128 -0.31 -3.13 -7.38
CA VAL A 128 -1.42 -4.08 -7.21
C VAL A 128 -2.62 -3.58 -8.01
N PRO A 129 -3.23 -4.42 -8.88
CA PRO A 129 -4.36 -4.01 -9.70
C PRO A 129 -5.58 -3.67 -8.84
N GLY A 130 -6.31 -2.63 -9.23
CA GLY A 130 -7.49 -2.11 -8.54
C GLY A 130 -8.65 -3.10 -8.46
N VAL A 131 -8.77 -4.00 -9.44
CA VAL A 131 -9.78 -5.07 -9.42
C VAL A 131 -9.69 -5.93 -8.16
N ALA A 132 -8.51 -6.10 -7.56
CA ALA A 132 -8.33 -6.82 -6.30
C ALA A 132 -8.91 -6.06 -5.08
N PHE A 133 -9.20 -4.77 -5.23
CA PHE A 133 -9.86 -3.90 -4.24
C PHE A 133 -11.31 -3.58 -4.60
N GLY A 134 -11.83 -4.14 -5.71
CA GLY A 134 -13.19 -3.92 -6.19
C GLY A 134 -13.38 -2.69 -7.07
N ASP A 135 -12.30 -2.05 -7.54
CA ASP A 135 -12.36 -0.90 -8.45
C ASP A 135 -11.31 -1.02 -9.54
N ASP A 136 -11.74 -1.47 -10.72
CA ASP A 136 -10.84 -1.77 -11.84
C ASP A 136 -10.31 -0.50 -12.53
N GLU A 137 -10.78 0.70 -12.21
CA GLU A 137 -10.22 1.92 -12.81
C GLU A 137 -8.86 2.35 -12.22
N PHE A 138 -8.41 1.65 -11.17
CA PHE A 138 -7.30 2.10 -10.33
C PHE A 138 -6.18 1.06 -10.20
N VAL A 139 -5.04 1.49 -9.67
CA VAL A 139 -3.98 0.62 -9.15
C VAL A 139 -3.45 1.15 -7.83
N ARG A 140 -3.01 0.25 -6.94
CA ARG A 140 -2.44 0.61 -5.63
C ARG A 140 -0.92 0.57 -5.64
N LEU A 141 -0.30 1.66 -5.21
CA LEU A 141 1.14 1.80 -5.05
C LEU A 141 1.50 2.10 -3.58
N SER A 142 2.40 1.31 -2.99
CA SER A 142 2.86 1.49 -1.60
C SER A 142 4.11 2.36 -1.53
N TYR A 143 4.11 3.39 -0.69
CA TYR A 143 5.29 4.24 -0.46
C TYR A 143 6.07 3.92 0.83
N ALA A 144 5.84 2.73 1.39
CA ALA A 144 6.65 2.17 2.48
C ALA A 144 7.99 1.59 2.00
N THR A 145 8.82 2.43 1.38
CA THR A 145 10.17 2.10 0.91
C THR A 145 11.08 3.34 1.00
N SER A 146 12.31 3.24 0.50
CA SER A 146 13.27 4.35 0.50
C SER A 146 12.89 5.44 -0.51
N GLU A 147 13.31 6.69 -0.26
CA GLU A 147 13.02 7.82 -1.15
C GLU A 147 13.67 7.63 -2.53
N GLU A 148 14.84 7.00 -2.59
CA GLU A 148 15.57 6.68 -3.82
C GLU A 148 14.79 5.69 -4.70
N ASN A 149 14.14 4.70 -4.08
CA ASN A 149 13.29 3.76 -4.81
C ASN A 149 12.03 4.45 -5.34
N LEU A 150 11.44 5.38 -4.59
CA LEU A 150 10.28 6.15 -5.04
C LEU A 150 10.61 7.05 -6.21
N GLN A 151 11.71 7.79 -6.15
CA GLN A 151 12.19 8.63 -7.27
C GLN A 151 12.43 7.79 -8.52
N ARG A 152 13.07 6.63 -8.36
CA ARG A 152 13.32 5.68 -9.46
C ARG A 152 12.02 5.13 -10.04
N ALA A 153 11.05 4.80 -9.20
CA ALA A 153 9.73 4.34 -9.63
C ALA A 153 9.00 5.42 -10.43
N CYS A 154 8.92 6.67 -9.93
CA CYS A 154 8.32 7.78 -10.68
C CYS A 154 8.92 7.94 -12.07
N LYS A 155 10.27 7.94 -12.15
CA LYS A 155 10.98 8.05 -13.44
C LYS A 155 10.60 6.92 -14.39
N ARG A 156 10.65 5.67 -13.93
CA ARG A 156 10.37 4.50 -14.76
C ARG A 156 8.91 4.42 -15.21
N ILE A 157 7.96 4.78 -14.34
CA ILE A 157 6.53 4.86 -14.68
C ILE A 157 6.32 5.92 -15.77
N LYS A 158 6.89 7.12 -15.60
CA LYS A 158 6.79 8.21 -16.58
C LYS A 158 7.35 7.79 -17.95
N GLU A 159 8.52 7.15 -17.95
CA GLU A 159 9.18 6.66 -19.17
C GLU A 159 8.39 5.53 -19.86
N ALA A 160 7.82 4.60 -19.10
CA ALA A 160 7.01 3.51 -19.67
C ALA A 160 5.70 4.05 -20.26
N LEU A 161 4.93 4.83 -19.50
CA LEU A 161 3.63 5.33 -19.95
C LEU A 161 3.74 6.26 -21.17
N ALA A 162 4.89 6.93 -21.36
CA ALA A 162 5.17 7.72 -22.56
C ALA A 162 5.34 6.88 -23.84
N LYS A 163 5.54 5.56 -23.74
CA LYS A 163 5.68 4.64 -24.88
C LYS A 163 4.33 4.09 -25.37
N LEU A 164 3.25 4.33 -24.64
CA LEU A 164 1.92 3.86 -25.01
C LEU A 164 1.34 4.69 -26.16
N SER A 165 0.85 4.03 -27.22
CA SER A 165 0.14 4.66 -28.34
C SER A 165 -1.37 4.55 -28.15
#